data_AF-A0A818S2H6-F1
#
_entry.id   AF-A0A818S2H6-F1
#
_cell.length_a   1.000
_cell.length_b   1.000
_cell.length_c   1.000
_cell.angle_alpha   90.00
_cell.angle_beta   90.00
_cell.angle_gamma   90.00
#
_symmetry.space_group_name_H-M   'P 1'
#
loop_
_entity.id
_entity.type
_entity.pdbx_description
1 polymer ?
#
loop_
_entity_poly.entity_id
_entity_poly.type
_entity_poly.pdbx_seq_one_letter_code
_entity_poly.pdbx_strand_id
1 'polypeptide(L)'
;MSVEHSHDLVNMECFDVTYTTDIIRKIVEDILNKNQFNSESIDKWSRQIVDSCQKSLSEIYNSFKTIITTMIIPKNDENIHIGNACLWDYQIDGSTIIKWENDSMYCVVSAFALSLSSTT
;
A
#
# COMPACT_ATOMS: atom_id res chain seq x y z
N MET A 1 -13.06 27.13 20.53
CA MET A 1 -12.19 27.46 19.39
C MET A 1 -11.93 26.16 18.66
N SER A 2 -12.83 25.83 17.75
CA SER A 2 -12.80 24.59 16.97
C SER A 2 -11.78 24.80 15.85
N VAL A 3 -10.73 23.99 15.81
CA VAL A 3 -9.79 23.99 14.69
C VAL A 3 -10.42 23.16 13.58
N GLU A 4 -11.00 23.84 12.59
CA GLU A 4 -11.35 23.22 11.31
C GLU A 4 -10.06 22.71 10.66
N HIS A 5 -9.93 21.39 10.52
CA HIS A 5 -8.93 20.82 9.62
C HIS A 5 -9.47 20.95 8.20
N SER A 6 -9.01 21.96 7.48
CA SER A 6 -9.17 22.07 6.03
C SER A 6 -8.55 20.84 5.36
N HIS A 7 -9.41 20.00 4.77
CA HIS A 7 -9.00 18.99 3.80
C HIS A 7 -8.63 19.69 2.49
N ASP A 8 -7.50 20.39 2.46
CA ASP A 8 -6.86 20.69 1.19
C ASP A 8 -6.42 19.36 0.60
N LEU A 9 -6.95 19.03 -0.59
CA LEU A 9 -6.57 17.82 -1.31
C LEU A 9 -5.07 17.91 -1.60
N VAL A 10 -4.27 17.19 -0.84
CA VAL A 10 -2.83 17.08 -1.05
C VAL A 10 -2.63 16.29 -2.34
N ASN A 11 -2.53 17.00 -3.47
CA ASN A 11 -2.09 16.39 -4.72
C ASN A 11 -0.56 16.39 -4.74
N MET A 12 0.05 15.21 -4.69
CA MET A 12 1.49 15.05 -4.78
C MET A 12 1.93 14.90 -6.23
N GLU A 13 2.88 15.74 -6.66
CA GLU A 13 3.48 15.68 -7.99
C GLU A 13 4.60 14.62 -8.11
N CYS A 14 5.10 14.12 -6.97
CA CYS A 14 6.11 13.06 -6.92
C CYS A 14 5.73 11.99 -5.90
N PHE A 15 6.19 10.76 -6.12
CA PHE A 15 5.94 9.65 -5.21
C PHE A 15 6.79 9.79 -3.95
N ASP A 16 6.13 9.89 -2.78
CA ASP A 16 6.80 9.92 -1.48
C ASP A 16 6.73 8.54 -0.84
N VAL A 17 7.89 7.88 -0.79
CA VAL A 17 8.04 6.53 -0.23
C VAL A 17 7.64 6.49 1.24
N THR A 18 8.02 7.49 2.05
CA THR A 18 7.80 7.48 3.50
C THR A 18 6.33 7.68 3.79
N TYR A 19 5.74 8.72 3.20
CA TYR A 19 4.34 9.04 3.38
C TYR A 19 3.42 7.90 2.90
N THR A 20 3.70 7.35 1.71
CA THR A 20 2.97 6.19 1.17
C THR A 20 3.10 4.98 2.09
N THR A 21 4.30 4.75 2.63
CA THR A 21 4.56 3.63 3.54
C THR A 21 3.73 3.72 4.81
N ASP A 22 3.59 4.91 5.38
CA ASP A 22 2.83 5.11 6.61
C ASP A 22 1.32 4.94 6.41
N ILE A 23 0.78 5.41 5.28
CA ILE A 23 -0.63 5.20 4.90
C ILE A 23 -0.93 3.71 4.79
N ILE A 24 -0.14 2.98 4.00
CA ILE A 24 -0.38 1.56 3.77
C ILE A 24 -0.22 0.77 5.07
N ARG A 25 0.80 1.07 5.90
CA ARG A 25 1.00 0.39 7.18
C ARG A 25 -0.22 0.56 8.10
N LYS A 26 -0.75 1.79 8.21
CA LYS A 26 -1.94 2.06 9.01
C LYS A 26 -3.16 1.29 8.50
N ILE A 27 -3.38 1.24 7.18
CA ILE A 27 -4.47 0.47 6.56
C ILE A 27 -4.36 -1.02 6.91
N VAL A 28 -3.16 -1.58 6.79
CA VAL A 28 -2.92 -3.00 7.10
C VAL A 28 -3.15 -3.28 8.59
N GLU A 29 -2.65 -2.41 9.48
CA GLU A 29 -2.88 -2.51 10.93
C GLU A 29 -4.37 -2.45 11.29
N ASP A 30 -5.12 -1.49 10.73
CA ASP A 30 -6.55 -1.32 10.98
C ASP A 30 -7.36 -2.57 10.58
N ILE A 31 -6.93 -3.28 9.52
CA ILE A 31 -7.61 -4.46 9.00
C ILE A 31 -7.15 -5.75 9.71
N LEU A 32 -5.85 -5.94 9.95
CA LEU A 32 -5.29 -7.23 10.36
C LEU A 32 -4.89 -7.33 11.84
N ASN A 33 -4.62 -6.22 12.54
CA ASN A 33 -4.00 -6.28 13.88
C ASN A 33 -4.82 -7.06 14.92
N LYS A 34 -6.14 -7.08 14.77
CA LYS A 34 -7.05 -7.81 15.68
C LYS A 34 -7.45 -9.20 15.19
N ASN A 35 -6.85 -9.68 14.10
CA ASN A 35 -7.19 -10.93 13.46
C ASN A 35 -6.05 -11.94 13.56
N GLN A 36 -6.39 -13.21 13.73
CA GLN A 36 -5.47 -14.32 13.53
C GLN A 36 -5.64 -14.88 12.12
N PHE A 37 -4.60 -15.53 11.60
CA PHE A 37 -4.64 -16.14 10.28
C PHE A 37 -5.84 -17.08 10.14
N ASN A 38 -6.65 -16.84 9.12
CA ASN A 38 -7.77 -17.68 8.73
C ASN A 38 -7.88 -17.68 7.21
N SER A 39 -7.69 -18.86 6.59
CA SER A 39 -7.73 -19.03 5.14
C SER A 39 -9.04 -18.56 4.50
N GLU A 40 -10.18 -18.71 5.19
CA GLU A 40 -11.49 -18.29 4.68
C GLU A 40 -11.65 -16.77 4.61
N SER A 41 -10.85 -16.03 5.38
CA SER A 41 -10.91 -14.57 5.46
C SER A 41 -9.89 -13.86 4.59
N ILE A 42 -8.91 -14.59 4.01
CA ILE A 42 -7.82 -14.01 3.21
C ILE A 42 -8.35 -13.18 2.05
N ASP A 43 -9.30 -13.71 1.28
CA ASP A 43 -9.87 -13.01 0.11
C ASP A 43 -10.53 -11.69 0.52
N LYS A 44 -11.25 -11.70 1.64
CA LYS A 44 -11.91 -10.51 2.18
C LYS A 44 -10.88 -9.46 2.60
N TRP A 45 -9.90 -9.84 3.42
CA TRP A 45 -8.87 -8.92 3.90
C TRP A 45 -8.01 -8.37 2.76
N SER A 46 -7.68 -9.22 1.78
CA SER A 46 -6.88 -8.81 0.63
C SER A 46 -7.60 -7.74 -0.20
N ARG A 47 -8.89 -7.93 -0.47
CA ARG A 47 -9.72 -6.91 -1.13
C ARG A 47 -9.82 -5.63 -0.30
N GLN A 48 -10.10 -5.74 0.99
CA GLN A 48 -10.18 -4.57 1.88
C GLN A 48 -8.89 -3.75 1.89
N ILE A 49 -7.73 -4.41 1.93
CA ILE A 49 -6.41 -3.74 1.88
C ILE A 49 -6.22 -3.05 0.53
N VAL A 50 -6.43 -3.78 -0.58
CA VAL A 50 -6.25 -3.23 -1.94
C VAL A 50 -7.17 -2.05 -2.18
N ASP A 51 -8.46 -2.17 -1.86
CA ASP A 51 -9.46 -1.12 -2.09
C ASP A 51 -9.18 0.12 -1.24
N SER A 52 -8.80 -0.06 0.03
CA SER A 52 -8.47 1.05 0.93
C SER A 52 -7.19 1.78 0.52
N CYS A 53 -6.16 1.03 0.09
CA CYS A 53 -4.93 1.61 -0.43
C CYS A 53 -5.20 2.33 -1.76
N GLN A 54 -5.89 1.69 -2.68
CA GLN A 54 -6.22 2.25 -3.99
C GLN A 54 -7.00 3.54 -3.83
N LYS A 55 -8.02 3.57 -2.97
CA LYS A 55 -8.78 4.79 -2.66
C LYS A 55 -7.87 5.90 -2.15
N SER A 56 -7.16 5.66 -1.05
CA SER A 56 -6.34 6.68 -0.38
C SER A 56 -5.24 7.21 -1.30
N LEU A 57 -4.54 6.33 -2.01
CA LEU A 57 -3.42 6.70 -2.87
C LEU A 57 -3.89 7.36 -4.18
N SER A 58 -5.06 7.00 -4.72
CA SER A 58 -5.61 7.67 -5.92
C SER A 58 -6.04 9.12 -5.65
N GLU A 59 -6.44 9.43 -4.42
CA GLU A 59 -6.77 10.80 -4.01
C GLU A 59 -5.52 11.68 -3.90
N ILE A 60 -4.40 11.11 -3.43
CA ILE A 60 -3.12 11.81 -3.23
C ILE A 60 -2.32 11.90 -4.54
N TYR A 61 -2.26 10.81 -5.30
CA TYR A 61 -1.49 10.66 -6.54
C TYR A 61 -2.40 10.66 -7.76
N ASN A 62 -3.27 11.66 -7.88
CA ASN A 62 -4.30 11.70 -8.94
C ASN A 62 -3.71 11.77 -10.37
N SER A 63 -2.45 12.19 -10.49
CA SER A 63 -1.70 12.28 -11.75
C SER A 63 -0.87 11.02 -12.05
N PHE A 64 -1.10 9.95 -11.29
CA PHE A 64 -0.43 8.67 -11.42
C PHE A 64 -1.46 7.56 -11.66
N LYS A 65 -1.02 6.51 -12.36
CA LYS A 65 -1.68 5.21 -12.32
C LYS A 65 -1.07 4.38 -11.21
N THR A 66 -1.87 4.08 -10.18
CA THR A 66 -1.42 3.25 -9.06
C THR A 66 -1.70 1.77 -9.29
N ILE A 67 -0.80 0.90 -8.85
CA ILE A 67 -0.94 -0.55 -8.84
C ILE A 67 -0.66 -1.03 -7.42
N ILE A 68 -1.62 -1.73 -6.81
CA ILE A 68 -1.48 -2.28 -5.47
C ILE A 68 -1.55 -3.80 -5.53
N THR A 69 -0.56 -4.47 -4.93
CA THR A 69 -0.55 -5.92 -4.74
C THR A 69 -0.42 -6.21 -3.25
N THR A 70 -1.21 -7.16 -2.74
CA THR A 70 -1.12 -7.63 -1.35
C THR A 70 -0.96 -9.14 -1.32
N MET A 71 -0.16 -9.63 -0.38
CA MET A 71 0.01 -11.05 -0.06
C MET A 71 -0.16 -11.23 1.44
N ILE A 72 -1.08 -12.11 1.84
CA ILE A 72 -1.25 -12.53 3.24
C ILE A 72 -0.76 -13.97 3.32
N ILE A 73 0.21 -14.23 4.20
CA ILE A 73 0.92 -15.50 4.26
C ILE A 73 0.87 -15.97 5.72
N PRO A 74 0.52 -17.24 6.00
CA PRO A 74 0.59 -17.74 7.36
C PRO A 74 2.03 -17.66 7.88
N LYS A 75 2.17 -17.42 9.18
CA LYS A 75 3.47 -17.37 9.86
C LYS A 75 3.77 -18.76 10.40
N ASN A 76 4.58 -19.48 9.65
CA ASN A 76 5.08 -20.82 9.96
C ASN A 76 6.62 -20.77 9.90
N ASP A 77 7.27 -21.85 10.32
CA ASP A 77 8.74 -21.99 10.31
C ASP A 77 9.33 -22.18 8.88
N GLU A 78 8.77 -21.49 7.89
CA GLU A 78 9.17 -21.55 6.48
C GLU A 78 9.83 -20.24 6.03
N ASN A 79 10.84 -20.35 5.16
CA ASN A 79 11.52 -19.19 4.59
C ASN A 79 10.78 -18.67 3.37
N ILE A 80 10.37 -17.40 3.41
CA ILE A 80 9.66 -16.74 2.33
C ILE A 80 10.58 -15.70 1.68
N HIS A 81 10.78 -15.81 0.37
CA HIS A 81 11.47 -14.81 -0.44
C HIS A 81 10.50 -14.15 -1.40
N ILE A 82 10.36 -12.82 -1.30
CA ILE A 82 9.51 -12.02 -2.17
C ILE A 82 10.40 -11.03 -2.91
N GLY A 83 10.24 -10.94 -4.23
CA GLY A 83 10.93 -9.98 -5.07
C GLY A 83 10.01 -9.47 -6.16
N ASN A 84 10.16 -8.19 -6.50
CA ASN A 84 9.48 -7.55 -7.61
C ASN A 84 10.54 -7.10 -8.62
N ALA A 85 10.22 -7.21 -9.91
CA ALA A 85 11.05 -6.68 -10.99
C ALA A 85 10.19 -5.71 -11.81
N CYS A 86 10.72 -4.51 -12.05
CA CYS A 86 10.00 -3.45 -12.76
C CYS A 86 10.92 -2.81 -13.80
N LEU A 87 10.34 -2.44 -14.94
CA LEU A 87 10.95 -1.58 -15.94
C LEU A 87 10.09 -0.33 -16.03
N TRP A 88 10.66 0.81 -15.61
CA TRP A 88 9.93 2.04 -15.35
C TRP A 88 10.90 3.23 -15.27
N ASP A 89 10.38 4.46 -15.35
CA ASP A 89 11.18 5.68 -15.32
C ASP A 89 11.49 6.09 -13.87
N TYR A 90 12.75 5.93 -13.46
CA TYR A 90 13.18 6.21 -12.09
C TYR A 90 13.04 7.67 -11.65
N GLN A 91 12.84 8.61 -12.59
CA GLN A 91 12.69 10.03 -12.27
C GLN A 91 11.26 10.40 -11.90
N ILE A 92 10.27 9.73 -12.51
CA ILE A 92 8.86 10.10 -12.41
C ILE A 92 7.98 8.99 -11.83
N ASP A 93 8.41 7.73 -11.86
CA ASP A 93 7.69 6.61 -11.25
C ASP A 93 8.22 6.33 -9.83
N GLY A 94 7.39 5.70 -9.00
CA GLY A 94 7.78 5.39 -7.62
C GLY A 94 7.06 4.19 -7.02
N SER A 95 7.69 3.55 -6.05
CA SER A 95 7.16 2.33 -5.42
C SER A 95 7.64 2.18 -3.99
N THR A 96 6.88 1.39 -3.24
CA THR A 96 7.28 0.91 -1.93
C THR A 96 6.79 -0.51 -1.74
N ILE A 97 7.53 -1.27 -0.93
CA ILE A 97 7.16 -2.62 -0.48
C ILE A 97 7.21 -2.60 1.03
N ILE A 98 6.13 -3.06 1.65
CA ILE A 98 5.95 -3.04 3.09
C ILE A 98 5.69 -4.44 3.56
N LYS A 99 6.40 -4.84 4.61
CA LYS A 99 6.11 -6.05 5.38
C LYS A 99 5.48 -5.65 6.70
N TRP A 100 4.29 -6.16 6.96
CA TRP A 100 3.61 -6.13 8.25
C TRP A 100 3.50 -7.56 8.79
N GLU A 101 3.45 -7.72 10.10
CA GLU A 101 3.29 -9.03 10.73
C GLU A 101 2.57 -8.97 12.06
N ASN A 102 1.91 -10.06 12.42
CA ASN A 102 1.51 -10.35 13.80
C ASN A 102 1.99 -11.76 14.21
N ASP A 103 1.42 -12.30 15.28
CA ASP A 103 1.81 -13.61 15.80
C ASP A 103 1.49 -14.78 14.84
N SER A 104 0.55 -14.60 13.90
CA SER A 104 -0.01 -15.69 13.09
C SER A 104 0.19 -15.54 11.58
N MET A 105 0.54 -14.34 11.08
CA MET A 105 0.67 -14.08 9.65
C MET A 105 1.63 -12.94 9.32
N TYR A 106 2.17 -13.00 8.11
CA TYR A 106 2.78 -11.88 7.41
C TYR A 106 1.77 -11.26 6.44
N CYS A 107 1.84 -9.96 6.24
CA CYS A 107 1.20 -9.27 5.13
C CYS A 107 2.25 -8.43 4.40
N VAL A 108 2.38 -8.65 3.09
CA VAL A 108 3.27 -7.87 2.23
C VAL A 108 2.44 -7.09 1.23
N VAL A 109 2.58 -5.76 1.23
CA VAL A 109 1.92 -4.88 0.28
C VAL A 109 2.98 -4.20 -0.58
N SER A 110 2.81 -4.27 -1.90
CA SER A 110 3.60 -3.53 -2.87
C SER A 110 2.71 -2.49 -3.53
N ALA A 111 3.15 -1.24 -3.54
CA ALA A 111 2.50 -0.15 -4.25
C ALA A 111 3.44 0.41 -5.31
N PHE A 112 2.92 0.59 -6.52
CA PHE A 112 3.60 1.25 -7.62
C PHE A 112 2.76 2.43 -8.08
N ALA A 113 3.37 3.57 -8.31
CA ALA A 113 2.77 4.75 -8.90
C ALA A 113 3.52 5.05 -10.19
N LEU A 114 2.81 4.95 -11.31
CA LEU A 114 3.35 5.24 -12.64
C LEU A 114 2.85 6.62 -13.06
N SER A 115 3.77 7.53 -13.33
CA SER A 115 3.41 8.89 -13.71
C SER A 115 2.67 8.89 -15.06
N LEU A 116 1.61 9.70 -15.15
CA LEU A 116 0.87 9.92 -16.39
C LEU A 116 1.38 11.14 -17.16
N SER A 117 2.25 11.97 -16.57
CA SER A 117 2.87 13.09 -17.27
C SER A 117 3.87 12.57 -18.31
N SER A 118 3.78 13.09 -19.53
CA SER A 118 4.69 12.74 -20.61
C SER A 118 6.02 13.45 -20.41
N THR A 119 7.11 12.70 -20.29
CA THR A 119 8.48 13.24 -20.40
C THR A 119 8.60 13.84 -21.80
N THR A 120 8.61 15.17 -21.90
CA THR A 120 8.84 15.87 -23.17
C THR A 120 10.33 15.93 -23.47
#